data_AF-A0A934FSK3-F1
#
_entry.id   AF-A0A934FSK3-F1
#
_cell.length_a   1.000
_cell.length_b   1.000
_cell.length_c   1.000
_cell.angle_alpha   90.00
_cell.angle_beta   90.00
_cell.angle_gamma   90.00
#
_symmetry.space_group_name_H-M   'P 1'
#
loop_
_entity.id
_entity.type
_entity.pdbx_description
1 polymer ?
#
loop_
_entity_poly.entity_id
_entity_poly.type
_entity_poly.pdbx_seq_one_letter_code
_entity_poly.pdbx_strand_id
1 'polypeptide(L)'
;MKRVLFAAAFLSTLAPATAQGRLTDPDATVVDVDLDTLRRAPEAFMNVRVRFDIQFCSLGRIWNPFFTRFVPSEYANFYGWSGTQPIWQKESYDDVFGMLFLSKSSTQLGDLYRYRTYDRLSIEGIVQNTFQGNPWIEVLAVSPISGRVDTPTLAHLYRAQLHMEKREWQKAISELSLAPGNDQPSHVLAAINKGLGVCYLRTGESQKASVYLATADQLMGGTDIETSRLAQAAVQDPASQLDRAIDRSKVNEANRPIWEAFDDVAGQPQQKTGDQTAEPAKPQR
;
A
#
# COMPACT_ATOMS: atom_id res chain seq x y z
N MET A 1 14.20 -25.94 31.46
CA MET A 1 15.29 -25.05 30.98
C MET A 1 14.94 -24.61 29.56
N LYS A 2 14.50 -23.35 29.39
CA LYS A 2 14.09 -22.79 28.08
C LYS A 2 15.32 -22.21 27.37
N ARG A 3 15.67 -22.76 26.20
CA ARG A 3 16.69 -22.20 25.30
C ARG A 3 16.02 -21.17 24.40
N VAL A 4 16.38 -19.90 24.58
CA VAL A 4 16.00 -18.80 23.69
C VAL A 4 17.04 -18.77 22.56
N LEU A 5 16.63 -19.12 21.35
CA LEU A 5 17.43 -18.93 20.14
C LEU A 5 17.30 -17.46 19.72
N PHE A 6 18.38 -16.70 19.84
CA PHE A 6 18.52 -15.40 19.20
C PHE A 6 18.81 -15.60 17.72
N ALA A 7 17.90 -15.15 16.86
CA ALA A 7 18.14 -15.03 15.43
C ALA A 7 19.07 -13.83 15.20
N ALA A 8 20.28 -14.09 14.71
CA ALA A 8 21.21 -13.06 14.28
C ALA A 8 20.71 -12.42 12.97
N ALA A 9 20.27 -11.16 13.05
CA ALA A 9 20.00 -10.36 11.86
C ALA A 9 21.33 -10.07 11.16
N PHE A 10 21.48 -10.50 9.91
CA PHE A 10 22.56 -10.07 9.03
C PHE A 10 22.39 -8.58 8.74
N LEU A 11 23.10 -7.72 9.49
CA LEU A 11 23.39 -6.38 9.03
C LEU A 11 24.32 -6.51 7.82
N SER A 12 23.79 -6.34 6.62
CA SER A 12 24.61 -5.97 5.47
C SER A 12 25.25 -4.63 5.80
N THR A 13 26.51 -4.65 6.19
CA THR A 13 27.34 -3.46 6.36
C THR A 13 27.53 -2.81 4.99
N LEU A 14 26.61 -1.93 4.61
CA LEU A 14 26.87 -0.92 3.60
C LEU A 14 28.03 -0.08 4.15
N ALA A 15 29.21 -0.25 3.57
CA ALA A 15 30.35 0.59 3.88
C ALA A 15 29.94 2.05 3.65
N PRO A 16 30.13 2.97 4.62
CA PRO A 16 29.86 4.38 4.40
C PRO A 16 30.82 4.86 3.31
N ALA A 17 30.30 5.03 2.10
CA ALA A 17 31.04 5.70 1.04
C ALA A 17 31.29 7.13 1.52
N THR A 18 32.56 7.47 1.75
CA THR A 18 32.98 8.85 2.04
C THR A 18 32.81 9.70 0.77
N ALA A 19 31.57 10.10 0.51
CA ALA A 19 31.15 10.92 -0.62
C ALA A 19 31.25 12.41 -0.26
N GLN A 20 32.46 12.95 -0.17
CA GLN A 20 32.70 14.40 -0.04
C GLN A 20 33.36 15.02 -1.29
N GLY A 21 33.44 14.29 -2.40
CA GLY A 21 34.05 14.76 -3.65
C GLY A 21 33.05 14.98 -4.79
N ARG A 22 32.91 16.26 -5.19
CA ARG A 22 32.29 16.79 -6.44
C ARG A 22 30.81 16.47 -6.72
N LEU A 23 29.95 17.33 -6.20
CA LEU A 23 28.52 17.49 -6.55
C LEU A 23 28.24 17.85 -8.03
N THR A 24 29.26 18.17 -8.82
CA THR A 24 29.12 18.58 -10.23
C THR A 24 29.85 17.65 -11.20
N ASP A 25 30.33 16.50 -10.74
CA ASP A 25 30.92 15.53 -11.66
C ASP A 25 29.81 14.86 -12.48
N PRO A 26 29.76 15.04 -13.82
CA PRO A 26 28.80 14.32 -14.65
C PRO A 26 28.93 12.80 -14.48
N ASP A 27 30.10 12.29 -14.10
CA ASP A 27 30.40 10.87 -13.93
C ASP A 27 30.11 10.34 -12.51
N ALA A 28 29.53 11.16 -11.62
CA ALA A 28 29.15 10.70 -10.29
C ALA A 28 28.18 9.51 -10.37
N THR A 29 28.51 8.42 -9.66
CA THR A 29 27.73 7.18 -9.65
C THR A 29 26.30 7.44 -9.16
N VAL A 30 25.32 7.07 -9.97
CA VAL A 30 23.90 7.14 -9.63
C VAL A 30 23.51 5.86 -8.89
N VAL A 31 22.93 6.00 -7.71
CA VAL A 31 22.45 4.88 -6.88
C VAL A 31 20.96 4.70 -7.10
N ASP A 32 20.56 3.56 -7.66
CA ASP A 32 19.15 3.20 -7.75
C ASP A 32 18.63 2.83 -6.36
N VAL A 33 17.59 3.51 -5.90
CA VAL A 33 17.01 3.35 -4.56
C VAL A 33 15.50 3.53 -4.62
N ASP A 34 14.77 2.94 -3.68
CA ASP A 34 13.34 3.22 -3.54
C ASP A 34 13.11 4.47 -2.66
N LEU A 35 12.08 5.26 -2.98
CA LEU A 35 11.82 6.51 -2.25
C LEU A 35 11.55 6.25 -0.77
N ASP A 36 10.91 5.14 -0.41
CA ASP A 36 10.64 4.78 0.99
C ASP A 36 11.92 4.37 1.74
N THR A 37 12.91 3.85 1.03
CA THR A 37 14.25 3.60 1.61
C THR A 37 14.97 4.91 1.86
N LEU A 38 14.90 5.84 0.91
CA LEU A 38 15.49 7.16 1.02
C LEU A 38 14.84 7.98 2.15
N ARG A 39 13.52 7.89 2.35
CA ARG A 39 12.80 8.53 3.47
C ARG A 39 13.18 7.96 4.84
N ARG A 40 13.46 6.66 4.93
CA ARG A 40 13.83 5.99 6.19
C ARG A 40 15.25 6.31 6.65
N ALA A 41 16.17 6.57 5.73
CA ALA A 41 17.57 6.82 6.04
C ALA A 41 18.17 7.96 5.19
N PRO A 42 17.62 9.17 5.23
CA PRO A 42 17.99 10.23 4.28
C PRO A 42 19.43 10.71 4.47
N GLU A 43 19.97 10.66 5.69
CA GLU A 43 21.35 11.03 5.99
C GLU A 43 22.37 10.14 5.25
N ALA A 44 22.02 8.86 4.99
CA ALA A 44 22.89 7.93 4.27
C ALA A 44 23.04 8.27 2.77
N PHE A 45 22.15 9.12 2.23
CA PHE A 45 22.12 9.52 0.83
C PHE A 45 22.48 11.00 0.63
N MET A 46 22.94 11.69 1.68
CA MET A 46 23.35 13.10 1.60
C MET A 46 24.44 13.31 0.56
N ASN A 47 24.22 14.26 -0.35
CA ASN A 47 25.10 14.57 -1.49
C ASN A 47 25.33 13.39 -2.46
N VAL A 48 24.51 12.35 -2.41
CA VAL A 48 24.55 11.21 -3.33
C VAL A 48 23.52 11.43 -4.44
N ARG A 49 23.92 11.15 -5.69
CA ARG A 49 22.99 11.07 -6.82
C ARG A 49 22.19 9.79 -6.70
N VAL A 50 20.88 9.93 -6.63
CA VAL A 50 19.94 8.82 -6.50
C VAL A 50 19.01 8.79 -7.69
N ARG A 51 18.57 7.59 -8.06
CA ARG A 51 17.48 7.38 -9.00
C ARG A 51 16.39 6.56 -8.34
N PHE A 52 15.15 7.02 -8.46
CA PHE A 52 13.99 6.37 -7.87
C PHE A 52 12.74 6.66 -8.68
N ASP A 53 11.78 5.75 -8.62
CA ASP A 53 10.50 5.91 -9.29
C ASP A 53 9.47 6.57 -8.37
N ILE A 54 8.61 7.40 -8.95
CA ILE A 54 7.45 7.99 -8.27
C ILE A 54 6.19 7.89 -9.12
N GLN A 55 5.06 8.10 -8.47
CA GLN A 55 3.79 8.43 -9.10
C GLN A 55 3.51 9.92 -8.86
N PHE A 56 3.38 10.70 -9.92
CA PHE A 56 3.15 12.14 -9.83
C PHE A 56 1.80 12.43 -9.17
N CYS A 57 1.78 13.30 -8.16
CA CYS A 57 0.56 13.70 -7.48
C CYS A 57 0.05 15.03 -8.05
N SER A 58 0.81 16.10 -7.81
CA SER A 58 0.45 17.46 -8.18
C SER A 58 1.67 18.39 -8.07
N LEU A 59 1.51 19.62 -8.57
CA LEU A 59 2.48 20.69 -8.32
C LEU A 59 2.36 21.18 -6.89
N GLY A 60 3.51 21.41 -6.28
CA GLY A 60 3.63 21.73 -4.87
C GLY A 60 3.79 23.22 -4.60
N ARG A 61 3.68 23.57 -3.32
CA ARG A 61 3.82 24.93 -2.79
C ARG A 61 4.62 24.93 -1.49
N ILE A 62 5.53 23.97 -1.32
CA ILE A 62 6.44 23.94 -0.17
C ILE A 62 7.70 24.73 -0.53
N TRP A 63 8.12 25.58 0.40
CA TRP A 63 9.43 26.22 0.38
C TRP A 63 9.85 26.57 1.81
N ASN A 64 11.16 26.54 2.08
CA ASN A 64 11.71 26.98 3.36
C ASN A 64 13.01 27.76 3.12
N PRO A 65 12.95 29.10 2.99
CA PRO A 65 14.08 29.91 2.56
C PRO A 65 15.16 30.05 3.65
N PHE A 66 14.85 29.71 4.90
CA PHE A 66 15.77 29.89 6.02
C PHE A 66 16.69 28.70 6.23
N PHE A 67 16.22 27.49 5.90
CA PHE A 67 16.95 26.26 6.19
C PHE A 67 17.35 25.50 4.93
N THR A 68 16.86 25.89 3.76
CA THR A 68 17.16 25.20 2.51
C THR A 68 17.40 26.20 1.38
N ARG A 69 18.13 25.76 0.35
CA ARG A 69 18.37 26.54 -0.87
C ARG A 69 17.15 26.63 -1.79
N PHE A 70 16.07 25.91 -1.47
CA PHE A 70 14.92 25.75 -2.36
C PHE A 70 13.96 26.94 -2.21
N VAL A 71 14.28 28.01 -2.93
CA VAL A 71 13.47 29.23 -2.98
C VAL A 71 12.50 29.22 -4.17
N PRO A 72 11.28 29.77 -4.03
CA PRO A 72 10.29 29.77 -5.11
C PRO A 72 10.72 30.53 -6.37
N SER A 73 11.68 31.45 -6.29
CA SER A 73 12.21 32.17 -7.45
C SER A 73 13.05 31.29 -8.37
N GLU A 74 13.71 30.27 -7.80
CA GLU A 74 14.69 29.42 -8.52
C GLU A 74 14.18 28.01 -8.76
N TYR A 75 13.29 27.49 -7.91
CA TYR A 75 12.82 26.11 -7.97
C TYR A 75 11.30 26.02 -8.13
N ALA A 76 10.86 25.00 -8.86
CA ALA A 76 9.50 24.52 -8.90
C ALA A 76 9.40 23.29 -7.99
N ASN A 77 8.45 23.30 -7.07
CA ASN A 77 8.18 22.18 -6.17
C ASN A 77 7.05 21.32 -6.73
N PHE A 78 7.13 20.01 -6.53
CA PHE A 78 6.08 19.08 -6.89
C PHE A 78 6.05 17.88 -5.94
N TYR A 79 4.94 17.17 -5.95
CA TYR A 79 4.64 16.09 -5.02
C TYR A 79 4.49 14.77 -5.76
N GLY A 80 4.81 13.68 -5.08
CA GLY A 80 4.59 12.33 -5.61
C GLY A 80 4.49 11.28 -4.51
N TRP A 81 3.94 10.14 -4.87
CA TRP A 81 4.01 8.92 -4.07
C TRP A 81 5.22 8.09 -4.52
N SER A 82 5.72 7.23 -3.63
CA SER A 82 6.73 6.23 -4.00
C SER A 82 6.23 5.35 -5.16
N GLY A 83 7.15 4.91 -6.02
CA GLY A 83 6.83 4.16 -7.24
C GLY A 83 6.12 2.82 -6.98
N THR A 84 6.22 2.29 -5.76
CA THR A 84 5.59 1.04 -5.31
C THR A 84 4.53 1.24 -4.22
N GLN A 85 4.25 2.49 -3.86
CA GLN A 85 3.31 2.83 -2.78
C GLN A 85 1.89 2.34 -3.10
N PRO A 86 1.22 1.62 -2.18
CA PRO A 86 -0.13 1.10 -2.41
C PRO A 86 -1.18 2.21 -2.22
N ILE A 87 -1.24 3.16 -3.16
CA ILE A 87 -2.09 4.36 -3.09
C ILE A 87 -3.61 4.09 -3.13
N TRP A 88 -4.03 2.83 -3.21
CA TRP A 88 -5.42 2.43 -2.97
C TRP A 88 -5.75 2.28 -1.48
N GLN A 89 -4.74 2.28 -0.60
CA GLN A 89 -4.91 2.37 0.85
C GLN A 89 -4.96 3.83 1.24
N LYS A 90 -5.89 4.21 2.11
CA LYS A 90 -6.09 5.62 2.48
C LYS A 90 -4.86 6.23 3.13
N GLU A 91 -4.27 5.52 4.08
CA GLU A 91 -3.08 5.97 4.81
C GLU A 91 -1.91 6.20 3.84
N SER A 92 -1.74 5.29 2.88
CA SER A 92 -0.73 5.41 1.83
C SER A 92 -1.08 6.51 0.81
N TYR A 93 -2.35 6.75 0.50
CA TYR A 93 -2.75 7.85 -0.39
C TYR A 93 -2.46 9.21 0.23
N ASP A 94 -2.69 9.35 1.54
CA ASP A 94 -2.47 10.60 2.27
C ASP A 94 -0.97 10.87 2.54
N ASP A 95 -0.12 9.83 2.54
CA ASP A 95 1.34 9.94 2.73
C ASP A 95 2.08 10.37 1.46
N VAL A 96 1.81 11.60 1.02
CA VAL A 96 2.44 12.21 -0.17
C VAL A 96 3.83 12.74 0.15
N PHE A 97 4.83 12.42 -0.67
CA PHE A 97 6.17 12.99 -0.55
C PHE A 97 6.24 14.36 -1.23
N GLY A 98 6.49 15.41 -0.42
CA GLY A 98 6.42 16.80 -0.84
C GLY A 98 7.74 17.51 -1.15
N MET A 99 8.89 16.86 -0.94
CA MET A 99 10.21 17.52 -0.89
C MET A 99 11.04 17.33 -2.18
N LEU A 100 10.39 17.41 -3.34
CA LEU A 100 11.01 17.35 -4.67
C LEU A 100 11.06 18.75 -5.29
N PHE A 101 12.24 19.15 -5.79
CA PHE A 101 12.48 20.50 -6.31
C PHE A 101 13.22 20.46 -7.64
N LEU A 102 12.57 20.89 -8.72
CA LEU A 102 13.17 21.03 -10.04
C LEU A 102 13.60 22.48 -10.26
N SER A 103 14.84 22.71 -10.72
CA SER A 103 15.27 24.07 -11.08
C SER A 103 14.39 24.66 -12.19
N LYS A 104 14.02 25.93 -12.06
CA LYS A 104 13.28 26.66 -13.09
C LYS A 104 14.10 26.94 -14.35
N SER A 105 15.43 26.82 -14.28
CA SER A 105 16.30 26.87 -15.45
C SER A 105 16.38 25.52 -16.18
N SER A 106 15.77 24.46 -15.65
CA SER A 106 15.76 23.14 -16.30
C SER A 106 14.94 23.18 -17.58
N THR A 107 15.46 22.53 -18.63
CA THR A 107 14.74 22.34 -19.90
C THR A 107 13.47 21.50 -19.73
N GLN A 108 13.39 20.69 -18.67
CA GLN A 108 12.26 19.82 -18.36
C GLN A 108 11.14 20.50 -17.56
N LEU A 109 11.31 21.79 -17.21
CA LEU A 109 10.30 22.53 -16.47
C LEU A 109 8.94 22.53 -17.21
N GLY A 110 8.96 22.67 -18.54
CA GLY A 110 7.75 22.65 -19.36
C GLY A 110 7.01 21.31 -19.32
N ASP A 111 7.76 20.20 -19.26
CA ASP A 111 7.20 18.85 -19.16
C ASP A 111 6.61 18.58 -17.77
N LEU A 112 7.23 19.12 -16.71
CA LEU A 112 6.69 19.02 -15.35
C LEU A 112 5.26 19.55 -15.24
N TYR A 113 4.93 20.66 -15.93
CA TYR A 113 3.57 21.23 -15.97
C TYR A 113 2.57 20.42 -16.80
N ARG A 114 3.04 19.46 -17.60
CA ARG A 114 2.19 18.62 -18.47
C ARG A 114 1.83 17.29 -17.83
N TYR A 115 2.61 16.82 -16.85
CA TYR A 115 2.29 15.60 -16.13
C TYR A 115 0.96 15.70 -15.40
N ARG A 116 0.23 14.59 -15.42
CA ARG A 116 -1.07 14.41 -14.78
C ARG A 116 -0.90 13.55 -13.54
N THR A 117 -1.85 13.67 -12.63
CA THR A 117 -1.92 12.80 -11.46
C THR A 117 -1.89 11.33 -11.88
N TYR A 118 -1.04 10.55 -11.20
CA TYR A 118 -0.68 9.15 -11.43
C TYR A 118 0.25 8.85 -12.60
N ASP A 119 0.73 9.85 -13.34
CA ASP A 119 1.80 9.61 -14.30
C ASP A 119 3.04 9.09 -13.56
N ARG A 120 3.66 8.03 -14.07
CA ARG A 120 4.86 7.44 -13.46
C ARG A 120 6.11 8.08 -14.01
N LEU A 121 7.00 8.45 -13.11
CA LEU A 121 8.23 9.16 -13.43
C LEU A 121 9.41 8.47 -12.75
N SER A 122 10.49 8.25 -13.50
CA SER A 122 11.82 8.00 -12.94
C SER A 122 12.49 9.35 -12.69
N ILE A 123 12.88 9.57 -11.44
CA ILE A 123 13.50 10.79 -10.95
C ILE A 123 14.98 10.53 -10.71
N GLU A 124 15.84 11.37 -11.27
CA GLU A 124 17.23 11.45 -10.87
C GLU A 124 17.44 12.73 -10.06
N GLY A 125 17.97 12.61 -8.85
CA GLY A 125 18.11 13.75 -7.94
C GLY A 125 19.27 13.61 -6.97
N ILE A 126 19.53 14.67 -6.23
CA ILE A 126 20.53 14.71 -5.15
C ILE A 126 19.84 15.12 -3.86
N VAL A 127 20.08 14.37 -2.78
CA VAL A 127 19.66 14.79 -1.44
C VAL A 127 20.58 15.92 -0.97
N GLN A 128 20.09 17.15 -1.08
CA GLN A 128 20.87 18.35 -0.74
C GLN A 128 20.85 18.66 0.75
N ASN A 129 19.74 18.33 1.41
CA ASN A 129 19.57 18.60 2.83
C ASN A 129 18.64 17.58 3.48
N THR A 130 18.77 17.45 4.80
CA THR A 130 17.84 16.72 5.66
C THR A 130 17.30 17.69 6.70
N PHE A 131 15.98 17.92 6.69
CA PHE A 131 15.33 18.80 7.67
C PHE A 131 14.13 18.07 8.28
N GLN A 132 14.06 18.04 9.61
CA GLN A 132 13.03 17.31 10.36
C GLN A 132 12.94 15.82 9.94
N GLY A 133 14.09 15.19 9.70
CA GLY A 133 14.16 13.79 9.26
C GLY A 133 13.67 13.53 7.83
N ASN A 134 13.35 14.59 7.06
CA ASN A 134 12.91 14.45 5.68
C ASN A 134 14.02 14.89 4.70
N PRO A 135 14.26 14.12 3.63
CA PRO A 135 15.19 14.50 2.58
C PRO A 135 14.60 15.60 1.70
N TRP A 136 15.39 16.63 1.41
CA TRP A 136 15.07 17.66 0.43
C TRP A 136 15.88 17.41 -0.82
N ILE A 137 15.19 17.03 -1.90
CA ILE A 137 15.80 16.46 -3.09
C ILE A 137 15.78 17.49 -4.21
N GLU A 138 16.97 17.88 -4.67
CA GLU A 138 17.12 18.61 -5.92
C GLU A 138 17.00 17.63 -7.08
N VAL A 139 15.97 17.81 -7.89
CA VAL A 139 15.70 16.98 -9.06
C VAL A 139 16.54 17.48 -10.21
N LEU A 140 17.40 16.61 -10.73
CA LEU A 140 18.28 16.88 -11.86
C LEU A 140 17.61 16.49 -13.18
N ALA A 141 16.93 15.36 -13.20
CA ALA A 141 16.22 14.86 -14.38
C ALA A 141 14.91 14.16 -14.01
N VAL A 142 13.93 14.28 -14.90
CA VAL A 142 12.63 13.61 -14.85
C VAL A 142 12.41 12.90 -16.17
N SER A 143 12.08 11.61 -16.12
CA SER A 143 11.78 10.82 -17.31
C SER A 143 10.49 10.03 -17.11
N PRO A 144 9.52 10.07 -18.04
CA PRO A 144 8.32 9.25 -17.93
C PRO A 144 8.67 7.76 -18.07
N ILE A 145 8.02 6.92 -17.27
CA ILE A 145 8.13 5.46 -17.37
C ILE A 145 6.77 4.85 -17.69
N SER A 146 6.76 3.67 -18.28
CA SER A 146 5.54 2.97 -18.66
C SER A 146 4.76 2.44 -17.45
N GLY A 147 3.49 2.15 -17.71
CA GLY A 147 2.53 1.75 -16.71
C GLY A 147 1.93 2.96 -15.99
N ARG A 148 0.63 2.93 -15.77
CA ARG A 148 -0.07 3.96 -14.99
C ARG A 148 -1.22 3.34 -14.24
N VAL A 149 -1.38 3.76 -12.99
CA VAL A 149 -2.57 3.45 -12.22
C VAL A 149 -3.64 4.48 -12.52
N ASP A 150 -4.80 4.04 -12.99
CA ASP A 150 -5.92 4.92 -13.29
C ASP A 150 -6.94 4.94 -12.13
N THR A 151 -7.78 5.97 -12.11
CA THR A 151 -8.80 6.13 -11.07
C THR A 151 -9.75 4.93 -10.98
N PRO A 152 -10.23 4.32 -12.10
CA PRO A 152 -11.02 3.10 -12.04
C PRO A 152 -10.32 1.94 -11.32
N THR A 153 -9.05 1.66 -11.64
CA THR A 153 -8.28 0.59 -10.97
C THR A 153 -8.16 0.85 -9.48
N LEU A 154 -7.82 2.09 -9.08
CA LEU A 154 -7.75 2.47 -7.67
C LEU A 154 -9.08 2.28 -6.94
N ALA A 155 -10.20 2.65 -7.58
CA ALA A 155 -11.52 2.50 -7.00
C ALA A 155 -11.93 1.02 -6.81
N HIS A 156 -11.54 0.14 -7.73
CA HIS A 156 -11.77 -1.31 -7.60
C HIS A 156 -10.88 -1.91 -6.50
N LEU A 157 -9.59 -1.56 -6.46
CA LEU A 157 -8.67 -2.02 -5.42
C LEU A 157 -9.10 -1.61 -4.02
N TYR A 158 -9.50 -0.34 -3.84
CA TYR A 158 -9.98 0.17 -2.56
C TYR A 158 -11.24 -0.57 -2.10
N ARG A 159 -12.25 -0.72 -2.97
CA ARG A 159 -13.48 -1.47 -2.63
C ARG A 159 -13.22 -2.93 -2.33
N ALA A 160 -12.35 -3.58 -3.10
CA ALA A 160 -11.94 -4.95 -2.85
C ALA A 160 -11.34 -5.10 -1.45
N GLN A 161 -10.44 -4.21 -1.06
CA GLN A 161 -9.84 -4.22 0.27
C GLN A 161 -10.90 -4.06 1.37
N LEU A 162 -11.84 -3.11 1.22
CA LEU A 162 -12.95 -2.95 2.18
C LEU A 162 -13.81 -4.23 2.29
N HIS A 163 -14.05 -4.94 1.19
CA HIS A 163 -14.76 -6.22 1.21
C HIS A 163 -13.94 -7.32 1.87
N MET A 164 -12.62 -7.39 1.63
CA MET A 164 -11.73 -8.34 2.28
C MET A 164 -11.67 -8.12 3.81
N GLU A 165 -11.59 -6.87 4.27
CA GLU A 165 -11.63 -6.52 5.69
C GLU A 165 -12.93 -6.98 6.37
N LYS A 166 -14.06 -6.88 5.65
CA LYS A 166 -15.37 -7.36 6.07
C LYS A 166 -15.59 -8.86 5.84
N ARG A 167 -14.60 -9.58 5.30
CA ARG A 167 -14.67 -10.99 4.92
C ARG A 167 -15.77 -11.31 3.88
N GLU A 168 -16.14 -10.34 3.06
CA GLU A 168 -17.06 -10.48 1.94
C GLU A 168 -16.33 -10.94 0.68
N TRP A 169 -15.69 -12.11 0.74
CA TRP A 169 -14.70 -12.57 -0.25
C TRP A 169 -15.21 -12.60 -1.70
N GLN A 170 -16.48 -12.98 -1.92
CA GLN A 170 -17.07 -13.03 -3.26
C GLN A 170 -17.22 -11.62 -3.89
N LYS A 171 -17.54 -10.62 -3.07
CA LYS A 171 -17.59 -9.22 -3.54
C LYS A 171 -16.18 -8.71 -3.84
N ALA A 172 -15.21 -9.04 -3.00
CA ALA A 172 -13.81 -8.71 -3.24
C ALA A 172 -13.27 -9.33 -4.55
N ILE A 173 -13.57 -10.60 -4.82
CA ILE A 173 -13.21 -11.28 -6.09
C ILE A 173 -13.80 -10.53 -7.28
N SER A 174 -15.07 -10.12 -7.18
CA SER A 174 -15.76 -9.38 -8.24
C SER A 174 -15.07 -8.04 -8.52
N GLU A 175 -14.75 -7.28 -7.46
CA GLU A 175 -14.05 -5.99 -7.61
C GLU A 175 -12.64 -6.15 -8.17
N LEU A 176 -11.86 -7.13 -7.69
CA LEU A 176 -10.49 -7.38 -8.17
C LEU A 176 -10.45 -7.88 -9.62
N SER A 177 -11.44 -8.65 -10.04
CA SER A 177 -11.53 -9.15 -11.41
C SER A 177 -11.91 -8.07 -12.42
N LEU A 178 -12.49 -6.95 -11.95
CA LEU A 178 -12.82 -5.78 -12.76
C LEU A 178 -11.69 -4.76 -12.85
N ALA A 179 -10.64 -4.88 -12.02
CA ALA A 179 -9.48 -4.01 -12.09
C ALA A 179 -8.74 -4.23 -13.43
N PRO A 180 -8.64 -3.21 -14.32
CA PRO A 180 -8.07 -3.38 -15.65
C PRO A 180 -6.57 -3.64 -15.59
N GLY A 181 -6.07 -4.57 -16.41
CA GLY A 181 -4.70 -5.09 -16.31
C GLY A 181 -3.71 -4.70 -17.41
N ASN A 182 -4.13 -4.09 -18.51
CA ASN A 182 -3.32 -4.08 -19.75
C ASN A 182 -2.17 -3.05 -19.80
N ASP A 183 -2.01 -2.18 -18.80
CA ASP A 183 -0.88 -1.24 -18.70
C ASP A 183 -0.60 -0.86 -17.23
N GLN A 184 -0.82 -1.81 -16.31
CA GLN A 184 -0.59 -1.56 -14.89
C GLN A 184 0.86 -1.85 -14.50
N PRO A 185 1.44 -1.08 -13.56
CA PRO A 185 2.72 -1.42 -12.98
C PRO A 185 2.74 -2.81 -12.34
N SER A 186 3.89 -3.48 -12.37
CA SER A 186 4.04 -4.85 -11.84
C SER A 186 3.58 -4.99 -10.38
N HIS A 187 3.84 -4.00 -9.52
CA HIS A 187 3.41 -4.02 -8.12
C HIS A 187 1.88 -3.97 -7.96
N VAL A 188 1.18 -3.26 -8.85
CA VAL A 188 -0.30 -3.21 -8.86
C VAL A 188 -0.87 -4.54 -9.31
N LEU A 189 -0.32 -5.11 -10.38
CA LEU A 189 -0.69 -6.44 -10.84
C LEU A 189 -0.42 -7.49 -9.75
N ALA A 190 0.71 -7.41 -9.06
CA ALA A 190 1.03 -8.29 -7.95
C ALA A 190 0.00 -8.14 -6.82
N ALA A 191 -0.41 -6.92 -6.47
CA ALA A 191 -1.43 -6.67 -5.47
C ALA A 191 -2.81 -7.26 -5.85
N ILE A 192 -3.23 -7.09 -7.12
CA ILE A 192 -4.48 -7.68 -7.64
C ILE A 192 -4.43 -9.21 -7.51
N ASN A 193 -3.35 -9.82 -8.01
CA ASN A 193 -3.14 -11.26 -7.96
C ASN A 193 -3.06 -11.78 -6.52
N LYS A 194 -2.35 -11.08 -5.62
CA LYS A 194 -2.30 -11.42 -4.19
C LYS A 194 -3.69 -11.38 -3.57
N GLY A 195 -4.47 -10.32 -3.84
CA GLY A 195 -5.84 -10.17 -3.36
C GLY A 195 -6.76 -11.30 -3.83
N LEU A 196 -6.72 -11.63 -5.13
CA LEU A 196 -7.51 -12.74 -5.71
C LEU A 196 -7.10 -14.07 -5.09
N GLY A 197 -5.79 -14.30 -4.99
CA GLY A 197 -5.21 -15.48 -4.38
C GLY A 197 -5.67 -15.69 -2.94
N VAL A 198 -5.62 -14.64 -2.11
CA VAL A 198 -6.14 -14.66 -0.75
C VAL A 198 -7.63 -14.97 -0.72
N CYS A 199 -8.43 -14.29 -1.54
CA CYS A 199 -9.88 -14.51 -1.55
C CYS A 199 -10.24 -15.96 -1.94
N TYR A 200 -9.67 -16.48 -3.02
CA TYR A 200 -9.88 -17.87 -3.43
C TYR A 200 -9.41 -18.88 -2.38
N LEU A 201 -8.32 -18.58 -1.68
CA LEU A 201 -7.83 -19.43 -0.60
C LEU A 201 -8.81 -19.46 0.57
N ARG A 202 -9.39 -18.31 0.94
CA ARG A 202 -10.39 -18.20 2.02
C ARG A 202 -11.71 -18.89 1.67
N THR A 203 -12.09 -18.93 0.39
CA THR A 203 -13.32 -19.62 -0.09
C THR A 203 -13.13 -21.10 -0.41
N GLY A 204 -11.90 -21.63 -0.28
CA GLY A 204 -11.58 -23.04 -0.51
C GLY A 204 -11.26 -23.43 -1.94
N GLU A 205 -11.09 -22.46 -2.83
CA GLU A 205 -10.65 -22.66 -4.21
C GLU A 205 -9.11 -22.66 -4.29
N SER A 206 -8.47 -23.60 -3.59
CA SER A 206 -7.01 -23.65 -3.41
C SER A 206 -6.21 -23.71 -4.71
N GLN A 207 -6.72 -24.41 -5.73
CA GLN A 207 -6.05 -24.51 -7.03
C GLN A 207 -5.93 -23.14 -7.70
N LYS A 208 -7.02 -22.37 -7.78
CA LYS A 208 -6.99 -21.00 -8.32
C LYS A 208 -6.10 -20.10 -7.46
N ALA A 209 -6.23 -20.22 -6.14
CA ALA A 209 -5.42 -19.43 -5.21
C ALA A 209 -3.91 -19.60 -5.47
N SER A 210 -3.45 -20.84 -5.65
CA SER A 210 -2.04 -21.13 -5.90
C SER A 210 -1.50 -20.46 -7.17
N VAL A 211 -2.30 -20.41 -8.25
CA VAL A 211 -1.92 -19.77 -9.51
C VAL A 211 -1.77 -18.26 -9.34
N TYR A 212 -2.76 -17.62 -8.72
CA TYR A 212 -2.75 -16.17 -8.48
C TYR A 212 -1.62 -15.76 -7.53
N LEU A 213 -1.41 -16.50 -6.42
CA LEU A 213 -0.33 -16.21 -5.47
C LEU A 213 1.06 -16.43 -6.07
N ALA A 214 1.25 -17.47 -6.88
CA ALA A 214 2.51 -17.70 -7.59
C ALA A 214 2.80 -16.58 -8.61
N THR A 215 1.77 -16.09 -9.30
CA THR A 215 1.89 -14.96 -10.23
C THR A 215 2.28 -13.69 -9.49
N ALA A 216 1.65 -13.41 -8.35
CA ALA A 216 2.00 -12.27 -7.50
C ALA A 216 3.45 -12.35 -6.99
N ASP A 217 3.89 -13.53 -6.54
CA ASP A 217 5.27 -13.78 -6.08
C ASP A 217 6.30 -13.55 -7.19
N GLN A 218 6.01 -14.05 -8.40
CA GLN A 218 6.86 -13.86 -9.58
C GLN A 218 6.98 -12.38 -9.96
N LEU A 219 5.87 -11.63 -9.97
CA LEU A 219 5.87 -10.20 -10.28
C LEU A 219 6.69 -9.36 -9.29
N MET A 220 6.79 -9.81 -8.03
CA MET A 220 7.57 -9.16 -6.97
C MET A 220 8.99 -9.73 -6.83
N GLY A 221 9.38 -10.70 -7.68
CA GLY A 221 10.69 -11.36 -7.61
C GLY A 221 10.95 -12.09 -6.29
N GLY A 222 9.91 -12.59 -5.60
CA GLY A 222 10.03 -13.31 -4.33
C GLY A 222 10.41 -12.44 -3.11
N THR A 223 10.25 -11.12 -3.21
CA THR A 223 10.58 -10.20 -2.09
C THR A 223 9.49 -10.15 -1.01
N ASP A 224 8.23 -10.48 -1.35
CA ASP A 224 7.11 -10.49 -0.41
C ASP A 224 6.95 -11.86 0.26
N ILE A 225 7.62 -12.02 1.41
CA ILE A 225 7.62 -13.24 2.24
C ILE A 225 6.20 -13.72 2.57
N GLU A 226 5.25 -12.80 2.78
CA GLU A 226 3.88 -13.16 3.10
C GLU A 226 3.21 -13.85 1.91
N THR A 227 3.37 -13.30 0.71
CA THR A 227 2.84 -13.88 -0.53
C THR A 227 3.45 -15.24 -0.80
N SER A 228 4.77 -15.41 -0.68
CA SER A 228 5.41 -16.71 -0.86
C SER A 228 4.91 -17.74 0.16
N ARG A 229 4.72 -17.33 1.43
CA ARG A 229 4.15 -18.21 2.47
C ARG A 229 2.72 -18.63 2.15
N LEU A 230 1.88 -17.70 1.69
CA LEU A 230 0.51 -18.01 1.29
C LEU A 230 0.47 -18.93 0.07
N ALA A 231 1.35 -18.73 -0.91
CA ALA A 231 1.48 -19.60 -2.07
C ALA A 231 1.82 -21.04 -1.66
N GLN A 232 2.77 -21.22 -0.72
CA GLN A 232 3.11 -22.54 -0.17
C GLN A 232 1.93 -23.16 0.60
N ALA A 233 1.25 -22.37 1.45
CA ALA A 233 0.10 -22.84 2.21
C ALA A 233 -1.05 -23.29 1.30
N ALA A 234 -1.30 -22.58 0.19
CA ALA A 234 -2.33 -22.95 -0.78
C ALA A 234 -2.09 -24.34 -1.40
N VAL A 235 -0.84 -24.78 -1.51
CA VAL A 235 -0.47 -26.10 -2.05
C VAL A 235 -0.43 -27.18 -0.96
N GLN A 236 0.16 -26.87 0.20
CA GLN A 236 0.46 -27.89 1.22
C GLN A 236 -0.68 -28.10 2.23
N ASP A 237 -1.31 -27.02 2.68
CA ASP A 237 -2.36 -27.07 3.70
C ASP A 237 -3.38 -25.93 3.49
N PRO A 238 -4.18 -26.00 2.40
CA PRO A 238 -5.17 -24.98 2.13
C PRO A 238 -6.30 -24.95 3.17
N ALA A 239 -6.58 -26.09 3.81
CA ALA A 239 -7.65 -26.21 4.81
C ALA A 239 -7.39 -25.32 6.05
N SER A 240 -6.11 -25.12 6.43
CA SER A 240 -5.72 -24.20 7.50
C SER A 240 -6.06 -22.73 7.20
N GLN A 241 -6.24 -22.38 5.93
CA GLN A 241 -6.48 -21.01 5.49
C GLN A 241 -7.96 -20.72 5.21
N LEU A 242 -8.87 -21.69 5.35
CA LEU A 242 -10.29 -21.46 5.13
C LEU A 242 -10.88 -20.49 6.17
N ASP A 243 -11.69 -19.55 5.71
CA ASP A 243 -12.48 -18.73 6.61
C ASP A 243 -13.79 -19.45 6.98
N ARG A 244 -13.74 -20.24 8.05
CA ARG A 244 -14.87 -21.05 8.53
C ARG A 244 -16.07 -20.21 9.01
N ALA A 245 -15.93 -18.88 9.11
CA ALA A 245 -17.06 -18.01 9.42
C ALA A 245 -18.10 -17.98 8.28
N ILE A 246 -17.68 -18.21 7.03
CA ILE A 246 -18.56 -18.27 5.85
C ILE A 246 -19.45 -19.50 5.89
N ASP A 247 -18.93 -20.63 6.39
CA ASP A 247 -19.64 -21.91 6.49
C ASP A 247 -20.75 -21.90 7.55
N ARG A 248 -20.78 -20.86 8.39
CA ARG A 248 -21.89 -20.57 9.30
C ARG A 248 -22.82 -19.52 8.69
N SER A 249 -22.97 -19.49 7.36
CA SER A 249 -24.20 -18.97 6.78
C SER A 249 -25.32 -19.66 7.54
N LYS A 250 -25.95 -18.88 8.43
CA LYS A 250 -27.17 -19.26 9.12
C LYS A 250 -27.99 -19.89 8.02
N VAL A 251 -28.24 -21.20 8.10
CA VAL A 251 -29.27 -21.85 7.28
C VAL A 251 -30.40 -20.86 7.30
N ASN A 252 -30.63 -20.23 6.15
CA ASN A 252 -31.52 -19.09 6.05
C ASN A 252 -32.79 -19.53 6.78
N GLU A 253 -33.34 -18.78 7.73
CA GLU A 253 -34.55 -19.23 8.43
C GLU A 253 -35.65 -19.60 7.43
N ALA A 254 -35.62 -18.98 6.23
CA ALA A 254 -36.44 -19.30 5.07
C ALA A 254 -36.17 -20.67 4.40
N ASN A 255 -34.99 -21.27 4.60
CA ASN A 255 -34.59 -22.61 4.15
C ASN A 255 -34.53 -23.63 5.29
N ARG A 256 -34.83 -23.24 6.54
CA ARG A 256 -35.10 -24.23 7.57
C ARG A 256 -36.32 -25.02 7.13
N PRO A 257 -36.30 -26.35 7.23
CA PRO A 257 -37.48 -27.12 6.96
C PRO A 257 -38.63 -26.63 7.83
N ILE A 258 -39.82 -26.51 7.24
CA ILE A 258 -40.98 -25.87 7.89
C ILE A 258 -41.27 -26.47 9.27
N TRP A 259 -40.91 -27.74 9.51
CA TRP A 259 -41.11 -28.44 10.78
C TRP A 259 -40.24 -27.93 11.94
N GLU A 260 -39.03 -27.40 11.68
CA GLU A 260 -38.16 -26.83 12.72
C GLU A 260 -38.70 -25.50 13.28
N ALA A 261 -39.61 -24.83 12.57
CA ALA A 261 -40.26 -23.61 13.05
C ALA A 261 -41.39 -23.89 14.08
N PHE A 262 -41.81 -25.15 14.26
CA PHE A 262 -42.89 -25.51 15.18
C PHE A 262 -42.40 -26.04 16.54
N ASP A 263 -41.13 -26.43 16.66
CA ASP A 263 -40.59 -27.01 17.91
C ASP A 263 -40.31 -25.95 19.00
N ASP A 264 -40.17 -24.67 18.63
CA ASP A 264 -39.90 -23.59 19.59
C ASP A 264 -41.11 -23.19 20.45
N VAL A 265 -42.32 -23.67 20.15
CA VAL A 265 -43.55 -23.32 20.88
C VAL A 265 -43.79 -24.23 22.10
N ALA A 266 -43.15 -25.40 22.18
CA ALA A 266 -43.49 -26.41 23.19
C ALA A 266 -42.76 -26.28 24.53
N GLY A 267 -41.76 -25.39 24.66
CA GLY A 267 -40.77 -25.52 25.74
C GLY A 267 -40.44 -24.30 26.59
N GLN A 268 -40.91 -23.09 26.29
CA GLN A 268 -40.56 -21.94 27.13
C GLN A 268 -41.52 -21.83 28.34
N PRO A 269 -41.04 -22.08 29.58
CA PRO A 269 -41.82 -21.73 30.77
C PRO A 269 -42.05 -20.22 30.75
N GLN A 270 -43.32 -19.82 30.74
CA GLN A 270 -43.75 -18.43 30.91
C GLN A 270 -43.05 -17.84 32.13
N GLN A 271 -41.99 -17.04 31.91
CA GLN A 271 -41.46 -16.17 32.94
C GLN A 271 -42.53 -15.12 33.21
N LYS A 272 -43.25 -15.34 34.30
CA LYS A 272 -44.24 -14.44 34.86
C LYS A 272 -43.70 -13.02 34.88
N THR A 273 -44.44 -12.17 34.19
CA THR A 273 -44.54 -10.73 34.32
C THR A 273 -44.48 -10.33 35.79
N GLY A 274 -43.32 -9.82 36.22
CA GLY A 274 -43.15 -9.12 37.48
C GLY A 274 -43.40 -7.65 37.25
N ASP A 275 -44.65 -7.25 37.43
CA ASP A 275 -45.11 -5.88 37.55
C ASP A 275 -44.40 -5.19 38.74
N GLN A 276 -43.57 -4.19 38.47
CA GLN A 276 -43.16 -3.19 39.45
C GLN A 276 -43.29 -1.80 38.85
N THR A 277 -44.47 -1.25 39.12
CA THR A 277 -44.77 0.18 39.08
C THR A 277 -44.11 0.87 40.28
N ALA A 278 -43.23 1.86 40.05
CA ALA A 278 -42.83 2.96 40.95
C ALA A 278 -41.64 3.69 40.27
N GLU A 279 -41.48 5.00 40.18
CA GLU A 279 -42.10 6.19 40.78
C GLU A 279 -41.49 7.40 40.03
N PRO A 280 -42.20 8.52 39.81
CA PRO A 280 -41.63 9.71 39.15
C PRO A 280 -41.12 10.73 40.19
N ALA A 281 -39.85 11.15 40.09
CA ALA A 281 -39.34 12.32 40.84
C ALA A 281 -38.25 13.11 40.10
N LYS A 282 -38.71 14.19 39.44
CA LYS A 282 -38.24 15.60 39.33
C LYS A 282 -36.77 16.05 39.64
N PRO A 283 -36.39 17.27 39.18
CA PRO A 283 -35.05 17.65 38.69
C PRO A 283 -34.18 18.45 39.69
N GLN A 284 -32.89 18.64 39.37
CA GLN A 284 -31.95 19.73 39.76
C GLN A 284 -30.54 19.37 39.18
N ARG A 285 -29.70 20.21 38.58
CA ARG A 285 -29.54 21.68 38.44
C ARG A 285 -28.98 21.99 37.05
#